data_AF-A0AAV1M0H7-F1
#
_entry.id   AF-A0AAV1M0H7-F1
#
_cell.length_a   1.000
_cell.length_b   1.000
_cell.length_c   1.000
_cell.angle_alpha   90.00
_cell.angle_beta   90.00
_cell.angle_gamma   90.00
#
_symmetry.space_group_name_H-M   'P 1'
#
loop_
_entity.id
_entity.type
_entity.pdbx_description
1 polymer ?
#
loop_
_entity_poly.entity_id
_entity_poly.type
_entity_poly.pdbx_seq_one_letter_code
_entity_poly.pdbx_strand_id
1 'polypeptide(L)'
;MNECYYPAKELTLDESMILWRGRLKFRQFIKNKRHKYGIKLYMLTEPDGLVLKFRVYAGGLDHEVSGKGHAEKVVMQLMNEKLHNGHALYMDNFYNSLGLAKKHLDNNTYCTGTLRINLKQNPQEVVQKHLKKGENISRYCQGVHIGKWKDKRPVTYITTEFEDKMLPITNKRGQVAQKPEAIAKYNDYMSGVDRQDQLLAFYPCERKTLRWYLKVAIHTFQLLLINSFKIYNKYSGQPKMTLYDYRLSVISALLPDKHVKTNPGPVKRQVPMPHKISKITERNAKGKLKRKQCRQCTKEKNIQTLFGIALLASKNLDYVSNVLKYIIVQFEKLII
;
A
#
# COMPACT_ATOMS: atom_id res chain seq x y z
N MET A 1 8.30 8.29 9.12
CA MET A 1 7.30 9.33 8.79
C MET A 1 7.07 10.28 9.96
N ASN A 2 6.85 9.79 11.18
CA ASN A 2 6.59 10.66 12.34
C ASN A 2 7.67 11.72 12.63
N GLU A 3 8.94 11.41 12.37
CA GLU A 3 10.04 12.36 12.58
C GLU A 3 10.12 13.48 11.53
N CYS A 4 9.57 13.26 10.33
CA CYS A 4 9.75 14.16 9.19
C CYS A 4 8.46 14.83 8.71
N TYR A 5 7.30 14.38 9.20
CA TYR A 5 6.02 14.85 8.72
C TYR A 5 4.91 14.69 9.77
N TYR A 6 4.14 15.76 9.96
CA TYR A 6 2.88 15.71 10.71
C TYR A 6 1.70 15.96 9.76
N PRO A 7 0.67 15.09 9.76
CA PRO A 7 -0.44 15.18 8.82
C PRO A 7 -1.44 16.28 9.18
N ALA A 8 -2.27 16.64 8.20
CA ALA A 8 -3.47 17.46 8.41
C ALA A 8 -4.53 16.71 9.25
N LYS A 9 -5.64 17.40 9.54
CA LYS A 9 -6.73 16.87 10.37
C LYS A 9 -7.30 15.57 9.80
N GLU A 10 -7.59 15.53 8.51
CA GLU A 10 -8.27 14.43 7.85
C GLU A 10 -7.31 13.29 7.52
N LEU A 11 -7.66 12.09 7.98
CA LEU A 11 -6.90 10.85 7.78
C LEU A 11 -7.80 9.78 7.16
N THR A 12 -7.22 8.87 6.40
CA THR A 12 -7.93 7.80 5.70
C THR A 12 -7.31 6.46 6.06
N LEU A 13 -8.13 5.49 6.42
CA LEU A 13 -7.71 4.11 6.66
C LEU A 13 -8.43 3.16 5.72
N ASP A 14 -7.64 2.45 4.92
CA ASP A 14 -8.11 1.44 3.98
C ASP A 14 -6.98 0.46 3.63
N GLU A 15 -7.21 -0.39 2.64
CA GLU A 15 -6.44 -1.59 2.36
C GLU A 15 -5.78 -1.51 1.00
N SER A 16 -4.48 -1.79 0.95
CA SER A 16 -3.73 -1.96 -0.30
C SER A 16 -3.34 -3.43 -0.50
N MET A 17 -2.88 -3.76 -1.71
CA MET A 17 -2.53 -5.13 -2.10
C MET A 17 -1.25 -5.21 -2.90
N ILE A 18 -0.25 -5.89 -2.35
CA ILE A 18 0.97 -6.25 -3.07
C ILE A 18 0.74 -7.57 -3.82
N LEU A 19 0.80 -7.55 -5.15
CA LEU A 19 0.57 -8.73 -6.00
C LEU A 19 1.49 -9.92 -5.62
N TRP A 20 0.94 -11.02 -5.14
CA TRP A 20 1.70 -12.23 -4.82
C TRP A 20 0.89 -13.49 -5.10
N ARG A 21 1.42 -14.36 -5.95
CA ARG A 21 0.78 -15.63 -6.33
C ARG A 21 1.49 -16.87 -5.79
N GLY A 22 2.66 -16.72 -5.17
CA GLY A 22 3.43 -17.83 -4.60
C GLY A 22 2.80 -18.39 -3.32
N ARG A 23 3.37 -19.50 -2.83
CA ARG A 23 2.96 -20.09 -1.55
C ARG A 23 3.35 -19.15 -0.40
N LEU A 24 2.37 -18.75 0.39
CA LEU A 24 2.55 -17.91 1.57
C LEU A 24 1.33 -18.10 2.49
N LYS A 25 1.57 -18.34 3.78
CA LYS A 25 0.52 -18.71 4.74
C LYS A 25 -0.60 -17.67 4.87
N PHE A 26 -0.25 -16.38 4.82
CA PHE A 26 -1.18 -15.26 5.00
C PHE A 26 -1.57 -14.56 3.69
N ARG A 27 -1.30 -15.17 2.53
CA ARG A 27 -1.73 -14.63 1.23
C ARG A 27 -3.25 -14.48 1.22
N GLN A 28 -3.72 -13.30 0.80
CA GLN A 28 -5.14 -12.99 0.72
C GLN A 28 -5.66 -13.07 -0.72
N PHE A 29 -6.95 -13.36 -0.83
CA PHE A 29 -7.73 -13.18 -2.05
C PHE A 29 -8.79 -12.10 -1.84
N ILE A 30 -8.70 -10.99 -2.57
CA ILE A 30 -9.67 -9.90 -2.52
C ILE A 30 -10.25 -9.70 -3.92
N LYS A 31 -11.50 -10.14 -4.11
CA LYS A 31 -12.18 -10.19 -5.42
C LYS A 31 -12.22 -8.84 -6.13
N ASN A 32 -12.39 -7.75 -5.37
CA ASN A 32 -12.65 -6.41 -5.88
C ASN A 32 -11.37 -5.58 -6.13
N LYS A 33 -10.19 -6.06 -5.73
CA LYS A 33 -8.92 -5.36 -6.01
C LYS A 33 -8.35 -5.83 -7.36
N ARG A 34 -7.65 -4.92 -8.06
CA ARG A 34 -6.99 -5.20 -9.35
C ARG A 34 -6.08 -6.42 -9.25
N HIS A 35 -5.28 -6.48 -8.18
CA HIS A 35 -4.50 -7.65 -7.83
C HIS A 35 -5.30 -8.52 -6.87
N LYS A 36 -6.01 -9.52 -7.39
CA LYS A 36 -6.88 -10.35 -6.57
C LYS A 36 -6.12 -11.23 -5.57
N TYR A 37 -4.90 -11.65 -5.89
CA TYR A 37 -4.06 -12.48 -5.01
C TYR A 37 -2.83 -11.71 -4.57
N GLY A 38 -2.61 -11.61 -3.27
CA GLY A 38 -1.46 -10.89 -2.78
C GLY A 38 -1.27 -10.86 -1.27
N ILE A 39 -0.41 -9.96 -0.86
CA ILE A 39 -0.17 -9.60 0.53
C ILE A 39 -0.99 -8.35 0.79
N LYS A 40 -1.97 -8.45 1.69
CA LYS A 40 -2.83 -7.35 2.10
C LYS A 40 -2.03 -6.42 3.03
N LEU A 41 -2.15 -5.12 2.81
CA LEU A 41 -1.66 -4.08 3.71
C LEU A 41 -2.84 -3.31 4.27
N TYR A 42 -2.81 -2.99 5.55
CA TYR A 42 -3.63 -1.95 6.17
C TYR A 42 -2.84 -0.65 6.12
N MET A 43 -3.41 0.43 5.61
CA MET A 43 -2.69 1.70 5.47
C MET A 43 -3.46 2.86 6.09
N LEU A 44 -2.73 3.71 6.81
CA LEU A 44 -3.16 5.03 7.25
C LEU A 44 -2.50 6.08 6.35
N THR A 45 -3.32 6.93 5.74
CA THR A 45 -2.90 7.93 4.76
C THR A 45 -3.58 9.27 5.00
N GLU A 46 -3.04 10.34 4.43
CA GLU A 46 -3.86 11.53 4.17
C GLU A 46 -4.76 11.32 2.94
N PRO A 47 -5.85 12.09 2.79
CA PRO A 47 -6.76 12.00 1.65
C PRO A 47 -6.09 12.14 0.29
N ASP A 48 -4.96 12.82 0.19
CA ASP A 48 -4.21 12.99 -1.05
C ASP A 48 -3.41 11.72 -1.44
N GLY A 49 -3.23 10.77 -0.52
CA GLY A 49 -2.49 9.52 -0.68
C GLY A 49 -1.08 9.52 -0.11
N LEU A 50 -0.69 10.50 0.72
CA LEU A 50 0.54 10.44 1.50
C LEU A 50 0.41 9.37 2.59
N VAL A 51 1.31 8.38 2.61
CA VAL A 51 1.24 7.26 3.56
C VAL A 51 1.92 7.62 4.88
N LEU A 52 1.21 7.49 5.99
CA LEU A 52 1.73 7.76 7.31
C LEU A 52 2.26 6.49 7.98
N LYS A 53 1.46 5.43 7.94
CA LYS A 53 1.75 4.15 8.57
C LYS A 53 1.07 3.04 7.79
N PHE A 54 1.68 1.86 7.74
CA PHE A 54 1.02 0.67 7.21
C PHE A 54 1.38 -0.55 8.05
N ARG A 55 0.50 -1.57 8.02
CA ARG A 55 0.72 -2.86 8.66
C ARG A 55 0.49 -3.98 7.64
N VAL A 56 1.40 -4.94 7.59
CA VAL A 56 1.23 -6.14 6.76
C VAL A 56 0.26 -7.08 7.46
N TYR A 57 -0.78 -7.53 6.75
CA TYR A 57 -1.64 -8.60 7.25
C TYR A 57 -0.86 -9.91 7.33
N ALA A 58 -0.71 -10.48 8.53
CA ALA A 58 -0.02 -11.76 8.75
C ALA A 58 -0.97 -12.90 9.18
N GLY A 59 -2.30 -12.71 9.10
CA GLY A 59 -3.28 -13.73 9.47
C GLY A 59 -3.23 -14.09 10.94
N GLY A 60 -3.50 -15.36 11.29
CA GLY A 60 -3.47 -15.84 12.67
C GLY A 60 -2.07 -15.87 13.32
N LEU A 61 -1.01 -15.57 12.56
CA LEU A 61 0.35 -15.43 13.09
C LEU A 61 0.57 -14.05 13.73
N ASP A 62 -0.33 -13.10 13.50
CA ASP A 62 -0.26 -11.76 14.04
C ASP A 62 -0.86 -11.73 15.46
N HIS A 63 -0.06 -12.01 16.49
CA HIS A 63 -0.56 -12.10 17.87
C HIS A 63 -1.09 -10.76 18.41
N GLU A 64 -0.65 -9.62 17.85
CA GLU A 64 -1.06 -8.29 18.30
C GLU A 64 -2.50 -7.98 17.89
N VAL A 65 -2.83 -8.19 16.61
CA VAL A 65 -4.14 -7.80 16.07
C VAL A 65 -5.05 -8.95 15.69
N SER A 66 -4.61 -10.21 15.74
CA SER A 66 -5.48 -11.36 15.41
C SER A 66 -6.59 -11.59 16.46
N GLY A 67 -7.56 -12.43 16.08
CA GLY A 67 -8.66 -12.85 16.93
C GLY A 67 -9.86 -11.88 16.94
N LYS A 68 -10.63 -11.93 18.02
CA LYS A 68 -11.83 -11.11 18.20
C LYS A 68 -11.44 -9.62 18.25
N GLY A 69 -12.18 -8.79 17.52
CA GLY A 69 -11.91 -7.35 17.43
C GLY A 69 -10.75 -6.99 16.50
N HIS A 70 -10.37 -7.86 15.55
CA HIS A 70 -9.26 -7.61 14.63
C HIS A 70 -9.26 -6.21 14.00
N ALA A 71 -10.40 -5.77 13.46
CA ALA A 71 -10.50 -4.46 12.82
C ALA A 71 -10.24 -3.30 13.80
N GLU A 72 -10.82 -3.36 15.01
CA GLU A 72 -10.56 -2.37 16.07
C GLU A 72 -9.08 -2.33 16.44
N LYS A 73 -8.45 -3.49 16.66
CA LYS A 73 -7.03 -3.57 17.03
C LYS A 73 -6.13 -2.97 15.95
N VAL A 74 -6.40 -3.28 14.67
CA VAL A 74 -5.68 -2.71 13.52
C VAL A 74 -5.82 -1.19 13.50
N VAL A 75 -7.03 -0.65 13.64
CA VAL A 75 -7.28 0.80 13.63
C VAL A 75 -6.53 1.49 14.75
N MET A 76 -6.66 1.00 15.99
CA MET A 76 -5.99 1.58 17.15
C MET A 76 -4.46 1.57 17.01
N GLN A 77 -3.88 0.51 16.46
CA GLN A 77 -2.44 0.42 16.27
C GLN A 77 -1.92 1.34 15.15
N LEU A 78 -2.68 1.48 14.06
CA LEU A 78 -2.33 2.40 12.98
C LEU A 78 -2.47 3.86 13.42
N MET A 79 -3.48 4.17 14.23
CA MET A 79 -3.71 5.50 14.81
C MET A 79 -2.81 5.81 16.01
N ASN A 80 -2.01 4.87 16.49
CA ASN A 80 -1.07 5.14 17.58
C ASN A 80 -0.23 6.38 17.27
N GLU A 81 -0.01 7.24 18.27
CA GLU A 81 0.63 8.57 18.17
C GLU A 81 -0.16 9.65 17.40
N LYS A 82 -1.30 9.30 16.79
CA LYS A 82 -2.24 10.25 16.17
C LYS A 82 -3.56 10.36 16.93
N LEU A 83 -3.78 9.52 17.93
CA LEU A 83 -4.85 9.70 18.90
C LEU A 83 -4.61 10.97 19.74
N HIS A 84 -5.68 11.50 20.32
CA HIS A 84 -5.70 12.68 21.20
C HIS A 84 -5.40 14.04 20.54
N ASN A 85 -5.24 14.09 19.22
CA ASN A 85 -4.82 15.29 18.50
C ASN A 85 -5.95 15.97 17.69
N GLY A 86 -7.21 15.53 17.84
CA GLY A 86 -8.34 16.12 17.10
C GLY A 86 -8.41 15.73 15.62
N HIS A 87 -7.69 14.67 15.20
CA HIS A 87 -7.79 14.14 13.84
C HIS A 87 -9.19 13.57 13.53
N ALA A 88 -9.54 13.56 12.25
CA ALA A 88 -10.77 12.95 11.74
C ALA A 88 -10.45 11.77 10.83
N LEU A 89 -10.81 10.56 11.26
CA LEU A 89 -10.52 9.31 10.58
C LEU A 89 -11.69 8.88 9.66
N TYR A 90 -11.40 8.75 8.37
CA TYR A 90 -12.32 8.24 7.37
C TYR A 90 -11.99 6.79 7.03
N MET A 91 -12.99 5.91 7.12
CA MET A 91 -12.79 4.47 6.94
C MET A 91 -14.05 3.76 6.43
N ASP A 92 -13.88 2.59 5.84
CA ASP A 92 -14.97 1.80 5.26
C ASP A 92 -15.80 1.05 6.33
N ASN A 93 -16.78 0.26 5.87
CA ASN A 93 -17.66 -0.50 6.75
C ASN A 93 -17.01 -1.73 7.41
N PHE A 94 -15.82 -2.16 6.96
CA PHE A 94 -15.11 -3.27 7.59
C PHE A 94 -14.55 -2.84 8.94
N TYR A 95 -14.13 -1.58 9.07
CA TYR A 95 -13.59 -1.03 10.31
C TYR A 95 -14.66 -0.45 11.24
N ASN A 96 -15.68 0.19 10.68
CA ASN A 96 -16.63 0.98 11.46
C ASN A 96 -17.53 0.14 12.37
N SER A 97 -17.60 0.53 13.65
CA SER A 97 -18.54 0.01 14.63
C SER A 97 -18.83 1.06 15.70
N LEU A 98 -19.98 0.95 16.37
CA LEU A 98 -20.36 1.87 17.47
C LEU A 98 -19.32 1.87 18.59
N GLY A 99 -18.83 0.68 18.99
CA GLY A 99 -17.83 0.55 20.05
C GLY A 99 -16.51 1.26 19.71
N LEU A 100 -16.01 1.09 18.48
CA LEU A 100 -14.79 1.77 18.03
C LEU A 100 -14.98 3.29 17.91
N ALA A 101 -16.14 3.75 17.42
CA ALA A 101 -16.44 5.17 17.31
C ALA A 101 -16.46 5.86 18.68
N LYS A 102 -17.05 5.22 19.69
CA LYS A 102 -17.00 5.68 21.08
C LYS A 102 -15.56 5.76 21.59
N LYS A 103 -14.77 4.70 21.37
CA LYS A 103 -13.36 4.66 21.77
C LYS A 103 -12.56 5.78 21.12
N HIS A 104 -12.83 6.14 19.86
CA HIS A 104 -12.19 7.29 19.23
C HIS A 104 -12.57 8.62 19.89
N LEU A 105 -13.83 8.82 20.24
CA LEU A 105 -14.28 9.99 21.00
C LEU A 105 -13.57 10.11 22.35
N ASP A 106 -13.49 9.00 23.10
CA ASP A 106 -12.75 8.94 24.38
C ASP A 106 -11.26 9.30 24.20
N ASN A 107 -10.72 9.16 22.99
CA ASN A 107 -9.34 9.52 22.62
C ASN A 107 -9.26 10.83 21.79
N ASN A 108 -10.20 11.77 21.95
CA ASN A 108 -10.26 13.06 21.22
C ASN A 108 -9.98 12.92 19.72
N THR A 109 -10.58 11.90 19.09
CA THR A 109 -10.42 11.59 17.67
C THR A 109 -11.81 11.41 17.07
N TYR A 110 -12.05 12.04 15.93
CA TYR A 110 -13.29 11.86 15.19
C TYR A 110 -13.18 10.68 14.23
N CYS A 111 -14.31 10.04 13.91
CA CYS A 111 -14.38 9.05 12.84
C CYS A 111 -15.64 9.25 12.01
N THR A 112 -15.54 9.01 10.71
CA THR A 112 -16.68 9.07 9.78
C THR A 112 -16.57 7.98 8.72
N GLY A 113 -17.67 7.30 8.42
CA GLY A 113 -17.63 6.29 7.38
C GLY A 113 -18.94 5.57 7.13
N THR A 114 -18.85 4.54 6.31
CA THR A 114 -19.99 3.63 6.08
C THR A 114 -20.08 2.61 7.20
N LEU A 115 -21.30 2.21 7.59
CA LEU A 115 -21.54 1.29 8.69
C LEU A 115 -22.22 0.02 8.20
N ARG A 116 -21.78 -1.14 8.71
CA ARG A 116 -22.42 -2.42 8.40
C ARG A 116 -23.71 -2.58 9.19
N ILE A 117 -24.80 -2.89 8.49
CA ILE A 117 -26.17 -2.94 9.04
C ILE A 117 -26.32 -4.01 10.14
N ASN A 118 -25.65 -5.16 9.99
CA ASN A 118 -25.89 -6.36 10.79
C ASN A 118 -25.14 -6.38 12.15
N LEU A 119 -24.71 -5.23 12.66
CA LEU A 119 -24.08 -5.14 13.98
C LEU A 119 -25.17 -4.98 15.06
N LYS A 120 -25.18 -5.89 16.04
CA LYS A 120 -26.22 -5.94 17.10
C LYS A 120 -26.37 -4.63 17.89
N GLN A 121 -25.32 -3.83 17.96
CA GLN A 121 -25.28 -2.58 18.71
C GLN A 121 -25.90 -1.40 17.95
N ASN A 122 -26.21 -1.55 16.67
CA ASN A 122 -26.76 -0.46 15.87
C ASN A 122 -28.22 -0.16 16.30
N PRO A 123 -28.65 1.12 16.28
CA PRO A 123 -30.02 1.51 16.52
C PRO A 123 -30.98 0.82 15.54
N GLN A 124 -31.86 -0.04 16.05
CA GLN A 124 -32.77 -0.84 15.22
C GLN A 124 -33.77 0.02 14.45
N GLU A 125 -34.20 1.14 15.04
CA GLU A 125 -35.06 2.13 14.37
C GLU A 125 -34.48 2.63 13.05
N VAL A 126 -33.16 2.90 13.02
CA VAL A 126 -32.45 3.37 11.83
C VAL A 126 -32.28 2.22 10.83
N VAL A 127 -31.82 1.07 11.33
CA VAL A 127 -31.49 -0.10 10.50
C VAL A 127 -32.73 -0.67 9.80
N GLN A 128 -33.85 -0.81 10.50
CA GLN A 128 -35.06 -1.48 10.01
C GLN A 128 -35.94 -0.56 9.16
N LYS A 129 -35.80 0.77 9.25
CA LYS A 129 -36.62 1.71 8.47
C LYS A 129 -36.46 1.50 6.97
N HIS A 130 -37.59 1.32 6.28
CA HIS A 130 -37.64 1.39 4.83
C HIS A 130 -37.75 2.85 4.39
N LEU A 131 -36.80 3.27 3.55
CA LEU A 131 -36.71 4.65 3.05
C LEU A 131 -37.14 4.74 1.59
N LYS A 132 -37.73 5.86 1.21
CA LYS A 132 -37.86 6.31 -0.19
C LYS A 132 -36.55 6.97 -0.64
N LYS A 133 -36.40 7.16 -1.95
CA LYS A 133 -35.21 7.83 -2.51
C LYS A 133 -35.17 9.29 -2.03
N GLY A 134 -34.02 9.73 -1.54
CA GLY A 134 -33.78 11.06 -0.97
C GLY A 134 -33.99 11.14 0.53
N GLU A 135 -34.66 10.16 1.16
CA GLU A 135 -34.93 10.18 2.60
C GLU A 135 -33.67 9.81 3.41
N ASN A 136 -33.57 10.46 4.58
CA ASN A 136 -32.56 10.21 5.61
C ASN A 136 -33.26 9.98 6.95
N ILE A 137 -32.76 9.03 7.74
CA ILE A 137 -33.14 8.84 9.14
C ILE A 137 -31.87 8.69 9.96
N SER A 138 -31.82 9.34 11.12
CA SER A 138 -30.65 9.33 11.99
C SER A 138 -31.03 9.20 13.47
N ARG A 139 -30.05 8.74 14.25
CA ARG A 139 -30.10 8.71 15.72
C ARG A 139 -28.72 8.99 16.29
N TYR A 140 -28.71 9.67 17.43
CA TYR A 140 -27.54 9.75 18.30
C TYR A 140 -27.60 8.63 19.33
N CYS A 141 -26.49 7.93 19.50
CA CYS A 141 -26.32 6.93 20.53
C CYS A 141 -24.94 7.12 21.15
N GLN A 142 -24.89 7.45 22.45
CA GLN A 142 -23.64 7.59 23.20
C GLN A 142 -22.63 8.56 22.54
N GLY A 143 -23.09 9.72 22.06
CA GLY A 143 -22.25 10.71 21.37
C GLY A 143 -21.90 10.37 19.92
N VAL A 144 -22.35 9.21 19.42
CA VAL A 144 -22.12 8.78 18.03
C VAL A 144 -23.40 8.99 17.20
N HIS A 145 -23.27 9.65 16.06
CA HIS A 145 -24.34 9.86 15.10
C HIS A 145 -24.35 8.71 14.08
N ILE A 146 -25.46 7.97 14.03
CA ILE A 146 -25.68 6.88 13.07
C ILE A 146 -26.90 7.23 12.23
N GLY A 147 -26.74 7.15 10.91
CA GLY A 147 -27.83 7.43 9.99
C GLY A 147 -27.93 6.41 8.87
N LYS A 148 -29.10 6.40 8.22
CA LYS A 148 -29.40 5.63 7.03
C LYS A 148 -30.01 6.56 6.01
N TRP A 149 -29.40 6.63 4.84
CA TRP A 149 -29.83 7.46 3.74
C TRP A 149 -30.00 6.60 2.49
N LYS A 150 -30.99 6.90 1.65
CA LYS A 150 -31.22 6.16 0.42
C LYS A 150 -31.17 7.08 -0.79
N ASP A 151 -30.14 6.91 -1.62
CA ASP A 151 -30.17 7.36 -3.01
C ASP A 151 -30.65 6.21 -3.91
N LYS A 152 -29.80 5.66 -4.78
CA LYS A 152 -30.15 4.46 -5.57
C LYS A 152 -30.25 3.21 -4.70
N ARG A 153 -29.44 3.14 -3.64
CA ARG A 153 -29.41 2.05 -2.65
C ARG A 153 -29.30 2.66 -1.25
N PRO A 154 -29.83 1.99 -0.22
CA PRO A 154 -29.65 2.45 1.15
C PRO A 154 -28.18 2.33 1.56
N VAL A 155 -27.67 3.36 2.21
CA VAL A 155 -26.34 3.43 2.81
C VAL A 155 -26.53 3.79 4.27
N THR A 156 -25.97 2.96 5.15
CA THR A 156 -25.86 3.29 6.58
C THR A 156 -24.49 3.90 6.82
N TYR A 157 -24.46 4.99 7.58
CA TYR A 157 -23.25 5.73 7.89
C TYR A 157 -23.15 5.98 9.39
N ILE A 158 -21.93 6.23 9.83
CA ILE A 158 -21.57 6.55 11.21
C ILE A 158 -20.66 7.76 11.18
N THR A 159 -20.84 8.67 12.12
CA THR A 159 -19.96 9.81 12.31
C THR A 159 -19.94 10.23 13.78
N THR A 160 -18.83 10.79 14.21
CA THR A 160 -18.70 11.44 15.53
C THR A 160 -18.41 12.94 15.40
N GLU A 161 -18.42 13.47 14.18
CA GLU A 161 -18.06 14.86 13.88
C GLU A 161 -19.24 15.67 13.32
N PHE A 162 -20.04 15.05 12.46
CA PHE A 162 -21.06 15.77 11.69
C PHE A 162 -22.45 15.57 12.26
N GLU A 163 -23.24 16.64 12.25
CA GLU A 163 -24.64 16.62 12.66
C GLU A 163 -25.56 16.04 11.56
N ASP A 164 -26.86 15.94 11.85
CA ASP A 164 -27.87 15.54 10.86
C ASP A 164 -28.22 16.69 9.92
N LYS A 165 -27.24 17.06 9.08
CA LYS A 165 -27.38 18.10 8.08
C LYS A 165 -27.37 17.49 6.68
N MET A 166 -28.32 17.91 5.86
CA MET A 166 -28.38 17.58 4.44
C MET A 166 -27.75 18.71 3.62
N LEU A 167 -26.85 18.37 2.70
CA LEU A 167 -26.20 19.30 1.81
C LEU A 167 -26.69 19.12 0.37
N PRO A 168 -26.94 20.23 -0.37
CA PRO A 168 -27.18 20.17 -1.81
C PRO A 168 -25.86 19.85 -2.54
N ILE A 169 -25.82 18.74 -3.26
CA ILE A 169 -24.68 18.35 -4.09
C ILE A 169 -25.11 18.30 -5.55
N THR A 170 -24.41 19.05 -6.39
CA THR A 170 -24.60 19.02 -7.83
C THR A 170 -23.80 17.88 -8.44
N ASN A 171 -24.48 16.94 -9.08
CA ASN A 171 -23.84 15.87 -9.84
C ASN A 171 -23.17 16.44 -11.12
N LYS A 172 -22.27 15.65 -11.74
CA LYS A 172 -21.64 15.99 -13.03
C LYS A 172 -22.62 16.32 -14.18
N ARG A 173 -23.90 15.95 -14.03
CA ARG A 173 -25.00 16.21 -14.97
C ARG A 173 -25.79 17.49 -14.63
N GLY A 174 -25.33 18.31 -13.69
CA GLY A 174 -26.04 19.53 -13.24
C GLY A 174 -27.23 19.29 -12.31
N GLN A 175 -27.56 18.03 -12.00
CA GLN A 175 -28.68 17.70 -11.11
C GLN A 175 -28.29 17.87 -9.64
N VAL A 176 -29.06 18.66 -8.89
CA VAL A 176 -28.88 18.85 -7.45
C VAL A 176 -29.57 17.71 -6.69
N ALA A 177 -28.84 17.03 -5.82
CA ALA A 177 -29.35 16.00 -4.93
C ALA A 177 -28.99 16.33 -3.47
N GLN A 178 -29.90 16.07 -2.55
CA GLN A 178 -29.66 16.22 -1.11
C GLN A 178 -28.93 14.99 -0.58
N LYS A 179 -27.80 15.20 0.10
CA LYS A 179 -26.98 14.14 0.70
C LYS A 179 -26.60 14.51 2.14
N PRO A 180 -26.57 13.56 3.09
CA PRO A 180 -26.05 13.84 4.43
C PRO A 180 -24.61 14.35 4.40
N GLU A 181 -24.30 15.34 5.22
CA GLU A 181 -22.97 15.96 5.31
C GLU A 181 -21.89 14.92 5.59
N ALA A 182 -22.13 13.98 6.50
CA ALA A 182 -21.22 12.89 6.80
C ALA A 182 -20.84 12.06 5.56
N ILE A 183 -21.82 11.75 4.69
CA ILE A 183 -21.56 11.01 3.45
C ILE A 183 -20.85 11.90 2.43
N ALA A 184 -21.17 13.20 2.37
CA ALA A 184 -20.46 14.15 1.51
C ALA A 184 -18.96 14.17 1.85
N LYS A 185 -18.64 14.42 3.12
CA LYS A 185 -17.26 14.46 3.64
C LYS A 185 -16.54 13.13 3.51
N TYR A 186 -17.22 12.01 3.74
CA TYR A 186 -16.67 10.69 3.46
C TYR A 186 -16.22 10.53 2.01
N ASN A 187 -17.03 10.97 1.03
CA ASN A 187 -16.65 10.86 -0.38
C ASN A 187 -15.46 11.78 -0.75
N ASP A 188 -15.32 12.92 -0.07
CA ASP A 188 -14.22 13.85 -0.31
C ASP A 188 -12.88 13.29 0.18
N TYR A 189 -12.89 12.54 1.30
CA TYR A 189 -11.67 12.14 2.02
C TYR A 189 -11.30 10.65 1.99
N MET A 190 -12.20 9.72 1.65
CA MET A 190 -11.91 8.28 1.70
C MET A 190 -10.90 7.77 0.63
N SER A 191 -10.55 8.58 -0.37
CA SER A 191 -9.77 8.12 -1.54
C SER A 191 -8.24 8.08 -1.36
N GLY A 192 -7.69 8.28 -0.16
CA GLY A 192 -6.24 8.37 0.07
C GLY A 192 -5.47 7.14 -0.41
N VAL A 193 -5.88 5.95 0.04
CA VAL A 193 -5.25 4.67 -0.33
C VAL A 193 -5.39 4.38 -1.82
N ASP A 194 -6.57 4.62 -2.41
CA ASP A 194 -6.78 4.39 -3.85
C ASP A 194 -5.92 5.33 -4.73
N ARG A 195 -5.74 6.60 -4.32
CA ARG A 195 -4.83 7.55 -4.99
C ARG A 195 -3.38 7.08 -4.92
N GLN A 196 -2.99 6.55 -3.78
CA GLN A 196 -1.66 5.99 -3.57
C GLN A 196 -1.44 4.75 -4.46
N ASP A 197 -2.38 3.80 -4.47
CA ASP A 197 -2.37 2.61 -5.33
C ASP A 197 -2.29 3.00 -6.82
N GLN A 198 -3.00 4.06 -7.22
CA GLN A 198 -2.96 4.61 -8.57
C GLN A 198 -1.56 5.12 -8.93
N LEU A 199 -0.89 5.85 -8.05
CA LEU A 199 0.47 6.36 -8.29
C LEU A 199 1.49 5.24 -8.44
N LEU A 200 1.37 4.17 -7.65
CA LEU A 200 2.21 2.97 -7.80
C LEU A 200 1.99 2.28 -9.15
N ALA A 201 0.74 2.25 -9.62
CA ALA A 201 0.37 1.55 -10.85
C ALA A 201 0.99 2.18 -12.11
N PHE A 202 1.36 3.46 -12.10
CA PHE A 202 2.03 4.10 -13.24
C PHE A 202 3.46 3.61 -13.46
N TYR A 203 4.20 3.32 -12.37
CA TYR A 203 5.60 2.91 -12.42
C TYR A 203 5.87 1.67 -11.56
N PRO A 204 5.31 0.50 -11.93
CA PRO A 204 5.48 -0.73 -11.17
C PRO A 204 6.94 -1.18 -11.18
N CYS A 205 7.49 -1.44 -10.00
CA CYS A 205 8.87 -1.91 -9.82
C CYS A 205 8.90 -3.38 -9.38
N GLU A 206 7.74 -3.97 -9.08
CA GLU A 206 7.64 -5.32 -8.57
C GLU A 206 7.76 -6.37 -9.68
N ARG A 207 8.99 -6.82 -9.92
CA ARG A 207 9.25 -7.95 -10.84
C ARG A 207 8.76 -9.26 -10.25
N LYS A 208 8.56 -10.27 -11.12
CA LYS A 208 8.35 -11.66 -10.68
C LYS A 208 9.60 -12.14 -9.96
N THR A 209 9.59 -12.07 -8.63
CA THR A 209 10.65 -12.56 -7.75
C THR A 209 10.23 -13.88 -7.09
N LEU A 210 11.21 -14.68 -6.71
CA LEU A 210 10.98 -15.94 -5.99
C LEU A 210 10.63 -15.73 -4.51
N ARG A 211 10.89 -14.54 -3.93
CA ARG A 211 10.78 -14.31 -2.48
C ARG A 211 9.84 -13.15 -2.16
N TRP A 212 8.84 -13.41 -1.33
CA TRP A 212 7.75 -12.48 -1.03
C TRP A 212 8.22 -11.24 -0.26
N TYR A 213 9.15 -11.41 0.68
CA TYR A 213 9.65 -10.31 1.52
C TYR A 213 10.44 -9.27 0.72
N LEU A 214 11.14 -9.68 -0.34
CA LEU A 214 11.80 -8.73 -1.26
C LEU A 214 10.76 -7.87 -1.97
N LYS A 215 9.59 -8.43 -2.26
CA LYS A 215 8.50 -7.68 -2.88
C LYS A 215 7.90 -6.66 -1.93
N VAL A 216 7.75 -7.02 -0.65
CA VAL A 216 7.35 -6.07 0.41
C VAL A 216 8.37 -4.94 0.54
N ALA A 217 9.67 -5.25 0.60
CA ALA A 217 10.71 -4.23 0.68
C ALA A 217 10.71 -3.28 -0.53
N ILE A 218 10.65 -3.81 -1.76
CA ILE A 218 10.54 -2.99 -2.99
C ILE A 218 9.30 -2.10 -2.95
N HIS A 219 8.17 -2.64 -2.52
CA HIS A 219 6.94 -1.86 -2.40
C HIS A 219 7.11 -0.72 -1.40
N THR A 220 7.68 -0.98 -0.22
CA THR A 220 7.95 0.07 0.78
C THR A 220 8.87 1.17 0.24
N PHE A 221 9.88 0.84 -0.58
CA PHE A 221 10.67 1.86 -1.27
C PHE A 221 9.85 2.74 -2.20
N GLN A 222 8.93 2.15 -2.94
CA GLN A 222 8.04 2.92 -3.80
C GLN A 222 7.11 3.83 -2.99
N LEU A 223 6.62 3.37 -1.81
CA LEU A 223 5.86 4.21 -0.89
C LEU A 223 6.68 5.42 -0.42
N LEU A 224 7.92 5.19 0.02
CA LEU A 224 8.83 6.26 0.48
C LEU A 224 9.12 7.27 -0.64
N LEU A 225 9.35 6.79 -1.86
CA LEU A 225 9.57 7.64 -3.03
C LEU A 225 8.34 8.51 -3.32
N ILE A 226 7.14 7.94 -3.30
CA ILE A 226 5.88 8.68 -3.50
C ILE A 226 5.65 9.68 -2.36
N ASN A 227 5.93 9.31 -1.11
CA ASN A 227 5.84 10.23 0.02
C ASN A 227 6.79 11.41 -0.15
N SER A 228 8.06 11.15 -0.49
CA SER A 228 9.05 12.21 -0.71
C SER A 228 8.63 13.15 -1.85
N PHE A 229 8.09 12.60 -2.94
CA PHE A 229 7.52 13.37 -4.06
C PHE A 229 6.38 14.29 -3.59
N LYS A 230 5.46 13.77 -2.78
CA LYS A 230 4.33 14.53 -2.24
C LYS A 230 4.79 15.66 -1.31
N ILE A 231 5.71 15.35 -0.41
CA ILE A 231 6.31 16.33 0.52
C ILE A 231 7.05 17.42 -0.26
N TYR A 232 7.85 17.05 -1.26
CA TYR A 232 8.54 17.99 -2.14
C TYR A 232 7.55 18.95 -2.80
N ASN A 233 6.49 18.43 -3.42
CA ASN A 233 5.47 19.26 -4.08
C ASN A 233 4.62 20.08 -3.10
N LYS A 234 4.63 19.76 -1.81
CA LYS A 234 3.91 20.49 -0.76
C LYS A 234 4.74 21.62 -0.16
N TYR A 235 6.06 21.42 0.00
CA TYR A 235 6.91 22.32 0.81
C TYR A 235 8.15 22.87 0.12
N SER A 236 8.53 22.41 -1.08
CA SER A 236 9.75 22.90 -1.73
C SER A 236 9.70 24.38 -2.14
N GLY A 237 8.50 24.96 -2.24
CA GLY A 237 8.28 26.30 -2.82
C GLY A 237 8.55 26.37 -4.32
N GLN A 238 8.95 25.27 -4.96
CA GLN A 238 9.23 25.18 -6.38
C GLN A 238 7.95 24.87 -7.17
N PRO A 239 7.94 25.12 -8.50
CA PRO A 239 6.87 24.66 -9.36
C PRO A 239 6.63 23.15 -9.18
N LYS A 240 5.36 22.74 -9.19
CA LYS A 240 5.00 21.33 -9.00
C LYS A 240 5.70 20.47 -10.05
N MET A 241 6.47 19.51 -9.58
CA MET A 241 7.16 18.55 -10.42
C MET A 241 6.22 17.40 -10.76
N THR A 242 6.36 16.84 -11.96
CA THR A 242 5.67 15.59 -12.31
C THR A 242 6.31 14.41 -11.58
N LEU A 243 5.56 13.32 -11.37
CA LEU A 243 6.12 12.11 -10.78
C LEU A 243 7.26 11.54 -11.63
N TYR A 244 7.19 11.69 -12.96
CA TYR A 244 8.23 11.24 -13.87
C TYR A 244 9.56 11.97 -13.63
N ASP A 245 9.53 13.30 -13.67
CA ASP A 245 10.72 14.14 -13.52
C ASP A 245 11.32 13.97 -12.12
N TYR A 246 10.47 13.86 -11.09
CA TYR A 246 10.94 13.61 -9.73
C TYR A 246 11.65 12.26 -9.58
N ARG A 247 11.17 11.23 -10.28
CA ARG A 247 11.86 9.92 -10.28
C ARG A 247 13.21 10.03 -10.97
N LEU A 248 13.29 10.74 -12.10
CA LEU A 248 14.55 10.95 -12.82
C LEU A 248 15.55 11.74 -11.99
N SER A 249 15.12 12.75 -11.25
CA SER A 249 16.00 13.54 -10.38
C SER A 249 16.57 12.68 -9.25
N VAL A 250 15.72 11.88 -8.58
CA VAL A 250 16.16 10.93 -7.54
C VAL A 250 17.14 9.90 -8.12
N ILE A 251 16.84 9.32 -9.30
CA ILE A 251 17.75 8.37 -9.94
C ILE A 251 19.09 9.02 -10.25
N SER A 252 19.09 10.23 -10.80
CA SER A 252 20.31 10.95 -11.16
C SER A 252 21.16 11.26 -9.93
N ALA A 253 20.54 11.61 -8.81
CA ALA A 253 21.24 11.87 -7.54
C ALA A 253 21.79 10.60 -6.86
N LEU A 254 21.17 9.44 -7.08
CA LEU A 254 21.61 8.16 -6.49
C LEU A 254 22.67 7.44 -7.34
N LEU A 255 22.76 7.76 -8.63
CA LEU A 255 23.79 7.22 -9.51
C LEU A 255 25.09 8.01 -9.32
N PRO A 256 26.25 7.35 -9.40
CA PRO A 256 27.52 8.05 -9.35
C PRO A 256 27.63 9.05 -10.50
N ASP A 257 28.29 10.18 -10.25
CA ASP A 257 28.58 11.17 -11.28
C ASP A 257 29.21 10.49 -12.49
N LYS A 258 28.70 10.83 -13.68
CA LYS A 258 29.24 10.35 -14.97
C LYS A 258 30.72 10.72 -15.17
N HIS A 259 31.31 11.50 -14.25
CA HIS A 259 32.68 11.98 -14.26
C HIS A 259 33.71 11.11 -13.55
N VAL A 260 33.39 9.86 -13.17
CA VAL A 260 34.48 8.88 -13.03
C VAL A 260 35.04 8.62 -14.42
N LYS A 261 36.05 9.43 -14.80
CA LYS A 261 36.98 9.12 -15.88
C LYS A 261 37.69 7.83 -15.49
N THR A 262 37.05 6.68 -15.71
CA THR A 262 37.83 5.49 -15.99
C THR A 262 38.54 5.82 -17.29
N ASN A 263 39.85 6.10 -17.22
CA ASN A 263 40.70 6.21 -18.40
C ASN A 263 40.35 5.01 -19.31
N PRO A 264 39.68 5.20 -20.45
CA PRO A 264 39.47 4.11 -21.37
C PRO A 264 40.80 3.95 -22.08
N GLY A 265 41.72 3.20 -21.46
CA GLY A 265 42.59 2.37 -22.28
C GLY A 265 41.71 1.59 -23.24
N PRO A 266 42.13 1.34 -24.50
CA PRO A 266 41.24 0.87 -25.56
C PRO A 266 40.67 -0.51 -25.21
N VAL A 267 39.54 -0.53 -24.49
CA VAL A 267 38.74 -1.72 -24.31
C VAL A 267 37.99 -1.86 -25.62
N LYS A 268 38.51 -2.71 -26.52
CA LYS A 268 37.73 -3.25 -27.63
C LYS A 268 36.41 -3.72 -27.03
N ARG A 269 35.32 -2.98 -27.23
CA ARG A 269 33.97 -3.44 -26.91
C ARG A 269 33.71 -4.63 -27.81
N GLN A 270 34.10 -5.82 -27.36
CA GLN A 270 33.51 -7.05 -27.85
C GLN A 270 32.04 -6.94 -27.46
N VAL A 271 31.20 -6.53 -28.41
CA VAL A 271 29.76 -6.69 -28.28
C VAL A 271 29.54 -8.15 -27.92
N PRO A 272 29.06 -8.49 -26.72
CA PRO A 272 28.82 -9.88 -26.39
C PRO A 272 27.76 -10.35 -27.38
N MET A 273 28.13 -11.27 -28.28
CA MET A 273 27.14 -11.90 -29.15
C MET A 273 26.02 -12.43 -28.24
N PRO A 274 24.75 -12.17 -28.58
CA PRO A 274 23.64 -12.67 -27.78
C PRO A 274 23.82 -14.18 -27.59
N HIS A 275 23.77 -14.63 -26.33
CA HIS A 275 23.90 -16.04 -26.00
C HIS A 275 22.78 -16.82 -26.72
N LYS A 276 23.12 -17.48 -27.83
CA LYS A 276 22.18 -18.33 -28.56
C LYS A 276 22.02 -19.62 -27.78
N ILE A 277 20.83 -19.85 -27.23
CA ILE A 277 20.50 -21.11 -26.56
C ILE A 277 20.43 -22.19 -27.64
N SER A 278 21.50 -22.97 -27.79
CA SER A 278 21.53 -24.13 -28.68
C SER A 278 21.10 -25.38 -27.90
N LYS A 279 20.16 -26.17 -28.44
CA LYS A 279 19.84 -27.48 -27.89
C LYS A 279 21.06 -28.39 -28.04
N ILE A 280 21.46 -29.05 -26.94
CA ILE A 280 22.52 -30.06 -26.97
C ILE A 280 21.93 -31.31 -27.63
N THR A 281 22.47 -31.71 -28.77
CA THR A 281 22.04 -32.91 -29.52
C THR A 281 23.03 -34.07 -29.39
N GLU A 282 24.30 -33.78 -29.08
CA GLU A 282 25.35 -34.79 -28.94
C GLU A 282 25.14 -35.68 -27.72
N ARG A 283 25.31 -36.99 -27.91
CA ARG A 283 25.26 -38.02 -26.86
C ARG A 283 26.63 -38.69 -26.72
N ASN A 284 26.97 -39.13 -25.51
CA ASN A 284 28.16 -39.93 -25.26
C ASN A 284 27.94 -41.40 -25.66
N ALA A 285 29.00 -42.21 -25.62
CA ALA A 285 28.94 -43.65 -25.92
C ALA A 285 27.96 -44.46 -25.04
N LYS A 286 27.48 -43.89 -23.93
CA LYS A 286 26.46 -44.45 -23.03
C LYS A 286 25.05 -43.87 -23.26
N GLY A 287 24.82 -43.20 -24.40
CA GLY A 287 23.53 -42.65 -24.81
C GLY A 287 23.05 -41.39 -24.07
N LYS A 288 23.87 -40.83 -23.16
CA LYS A 288 23.54 -39.64 -22.36
C LYS A 288 23.97 -38.35 -23.07
N LEU A 289 23.15 -37.29 -22.99
CA LEU A 289 23.48 -35.99 -23.56
C LEU A 289 24.81 -35.45 -22.99
N LYS A 290 25.71 -35.06 -23.89
CA LYS A 290 27.06 -34.57 -23.57
C LYS A 290 26.96 -33.13 -23.04
N ARG A 291 26.96 -32.99 -21.71
CA ARG A 291 26.89 -31.67 -21.05
C ARG A 291 28.28 -31.04 -21.00
N LYS A 292 28.36 -29.72 -21.23
CA LYS A 292 29.60 -28.95 -20.98
C LYS A 292 29.86 -28.89 -19.47
N GLN A 293 31.13 -28.95 -19.08
CA GLN A 293 31.53 -28.76 -17.68
C GLN A 293 31.31 -27.30 -17.26
N CYS A 294 31.01 -27.08 -15.97
CA CYS A 294 30.87 -25.73 -15.43
C CYS A 294 32.21 -24.98 -15.55
N ARG A 295 32.17 -23.76 -16.12
CA ARG A 295 33.36 -22.90 -16.32
C ARG A 295 34.14 -22.66 -15.02
N GLN A 296 33.43 -22.54 -13.89
CA GLN A 296 34.03 -22.34 -12.57
C GLN A 296 34.73 -23.62 -12.08
N CYS A 297 34.05 -24.77 -12.18
CA CYS A 297 34.60 -26.07 -11.77
C CYS A 297 35.83 -26.47 -12.60
N THR A 298 35.84 -26.17 -13.91
CA THR A 298 37.01 -26.40 -14.77
C THR A 298 38.21 -25.53 -14.36
N LYS A 299 37.97 -24.27 -13.93
CA LYS A 299 39.03 -23.41 -13.40
C LYS A 299 39.58 -23.91 -12.06
N GLU A 300 38.72 -24.45 -11.22
CA GLU A 300 39.06 -24.94 -9.87
C GLU A 300 39.56 -26.40 -9.87
N LYS A 301 39.78 -27.01 -11.04
CA LYS A 301 40.19 -28.43 -11.22
C LYS A 301 39.26 -29.45 -10.52
N ASN A 302 38.00 -29.08 -10.29
CA ASN A 302 37.01 -29.96 -9.68
C ASN A 302 36.33 -30.84 -10.74
N ILE A 303 36.27 -32.15 -10.49
CA ILE A 303 35.88 -33.17 -11.49
C ILE A 303 34.35 -33.35 -11.61
N GLN A 304 33.56 -32.88 -10.64
CA GLN A 304 32.10 -33.03 -10.66
C GLN A 304 31.34 -31.70 -10.60
N THR A 305 30.52 -31.45 -11.63
CA THR A 305 29.48 -30.41 -11.62
C THR A 305 28.18 -31.02 -11.07
N LEU A 306 27.85 -30.75 -9.80
CA LEU A 306 26.68 -31.35 -9.13
C LEU A 306 25.36 -30.65 -9.49
N PHE A 307 25.37 -29.37 -9.85
CA PHE A 307 24.14 -28.63 -10.22
C PHE A 307 24.39 -27.59 -11.32
N GLY A 308 23.42 -27.44 -12.23
CA GLY A 308 23.39 -26.38 -13.23
C GLY A 308 22.53 -25.21 -12.73
N ILE A 309 23.13 -24.06 -12.46
CA ILE A 309 22.41 -22.84 -12.12
C ILE A 309 22.32 -21.96 -13.38
N ALA A 310 21.10 -21.59 -13.77
CA ALA A 310 20.85 -20.48 -14.67
C ALA A 310 20.91 -19.18 -13.87
N LEU A 311 22.08 -18.53 -13.83
CA LEU A 311 22.24 -17.17 -13.32
C LEU A 311 22.93 -16.30 -14.37
N LEU A 312 22.15 -15.44 -15.00
CA LEU A 312 22.64 -14.12 -15.42
C LEU A 312 22.69 -13.24 -14.16
N ALA A 313 23.76 -13.40 -13.38
CA ALA A 313 24.15 -12.42 -12.37
C ALA A 313 25.18 -11.50 -13.04
N SER A 314 24.72 -10.41 -13.64
CA SER A 314 25.61 -9.28 -13.97
C SER A 314 26.02 -8.62 -12.66
N LYS A 315 27.34 -8.60 -12.44
CA LYS A 315 28.04 -7.87 -11.38
C LYS A 315 27.46 -6.46 -11.20
N ASN A 316 26.72 -6.26 -10.11
CA ASN A 316 26.41 -4.97 -9.46
C ASN A 316 25.74 -5.22 -8.09
N LEU A 317 26.22 -6.24 -7.36
CA LEU A 317 25.67 -6.61 -6.06
C LEU A 317 26.23 -5.76 -4.91
N ASP A 318 27.42 -5.17 -5.05
CA ASP A 318 28.05 -4.40 -3.96
C ASP A 318 27.40 -3.02 -3.76
N TYR A 319 26.97 -2.36 -4.83
CA TYR A 319 26.25 -1.08 -4.73
C TYR A 319 24.83 -1.26 -4.19
N VAL A 320 24.14 -2.31 -4.64
CA VAL A 320 22.80 -2.67 -4.15
C VAL A 320 22.87 -3.17 -2.69
N SER A 321 23.95 -3.84 -2.30
CA SER A 321 24.23 -4.28 -0.92
C SER A 321 24.41 -3.11 0.04
N ASN A 322 25.15 -2.06 -0.33
CA ASN A 322 25.38 -0.91 0.56
C ASN A 322 24.14 -0.02 0.69
N VAL A 323 23.38 0.17 -0.40
CA VAL A 323 22.10 0.87 -0.38
C VAL A 323 21.04 0.06 0.40
N LEU A 324 20.99 -1.26 0.22
CA LEU A 324 20.13 -2.14 1.02
C LEU A 324 20.55 -2.17 2.48
N LYS A 325 21.85 -2.17 2.82
CA LYS A 325 22.32 -2.11 4.22
C LYS A 325 21.95 -0.79 4.88
N TYR A 326 22.16 0.34 4.20
CA TYR A 326 21.76 1.65 4.70
C TYR A 326 20.25 1.71 4.90
N ILE A 327 19.46 1.15 3.97
CA ILE A 327 18.01 1.12 4.14
C ILE A 327 17.57 0.11 5.20
N ILE A 328 18.18 -1.07 5.31
CA ILE A 328 17.85 -2.06 6.36
C ILE A 328 18.06 -1.44 7.75
N VAL A 329 19.13 -0.65 7.94
CA VAL A 329 19.38 0.12 9.17
C VAL A 329 18.29 1.17 9.43
N GLN A 330 17.70 1.77 8.38
CA GLN A 330 16.53 2.66 8.52
C GLN A 330 15.22 1.88 8.69
N PHE A 331 15.12 0.65 8.18
CA PHE A 331 13.96 -0.22 8.26
C PHE A 331 13.80 -0.84 9.66
N GLU A 332 14.90 -1.18 10.33
CA GLU A 332 14.88 -1.64 11.73
C GLU A 332 14.39 -0.56 12.70
N LYS A 333 14.58 0.73 12.36
CA LYS A 333 14.04 1.86 13.12
C LYS A 333 12.57 2.18 12.84
N LEU A 334 12.00 1.63 11.75
CA LEU A 334 10.63 1.88 11.30
C LEU A 334 9.64 0.74 11.64
N ILE A 335 10.15 -0.39 12.16
CA ILE A 335 9.36 -1.60 12.49
C ILE A 335 9.12 -1.78 14.00
N ILE A 336 9.63 -0.88 14.85
CA ILE A 336 9.28 -0.85 16.29
C ILE A 336 8.24 0.23 16.55
#